data_AF-A0A7X4KMB6-F1
#
_entry.id   AF-A0A7X4KMB6-F1
#
_cell.length_a   1.000
_cell.length_b   1.000
_cell.length_c   1.000
_cell.angle_alpha   90.00
_cell.angle_beta   90.00
_cell.angle_gamma   90.00
#
_symmetry.space_group_name_H-M   'P 1'
#
loop_
_entity.id
_entity.type
_entity.pdbx_description
1 polymer ?
#
loop_
_entity_poly.entity_id
_entity_poly.type
_entity_poly.pdbx_seq_one_letter_code
_entity_poly.pdbx_strand_id
1 'polypeptide(L)'
;MDTKQLRDEVSGLVAASADKLAAFQEELMDREIAEGWRCFYARQLWLREALPEPLVNEAGRRYMVEAYRQRILQAEAPDYVALPAGYRNYLETGVLDIENPMGTGDALDAVANDTVNSLAAGLQRHMAMEVQANATKWLKEAGERATLTPPFMLSHLELGPAVRDASVPPAEDTAYWRALYWNSEVVVADPQVVLNPDWTLRLMAALAPDFPYNAALSTAKRLVFAAPGDTALRWAVMIEKPDGAPDFRYPPSLLLVPGSQTKKLKDSDIVFKDVPLTWLYAIVYDARSIELQLRYFLERYRRLANFYALLLADTKIPLRGLRGS
;
A
#
# COMPACT_ATOMS: atom_id res chain seq x y z
N MET A 1 0.95 -22.65 24.32
CA MET A 1 1.53 -21.33 24.05
C MET A 1 0.40 -20.34 24.05
N ASP A 2 0.48 -19.27 24.86
CA ASP A 2 -0.54 -18.22 24.77
C ASP A 2 -0.28 -17.30 23.55
N THR A 3 -1.27 -16.47 23.18
CA THR A 3 -1.18 -15.60 21.99
C THR A 3 -0.03 -14.59 22.08
N LYS A 4 0.32 -14.16 23.29
CA LYS A 4 1.41 -13.19 23.51
C LYS A 4 2.75 -13.85 23.21
N GLN A 5 3.00 -15.04 23.74
CA GLN A 5 4.21 -15.80 23.46
C GLN A 5 4.34 -16.14 21.97
N LEU A 6 3.24 -16.51 21.30
CA LEU A 6 3.20 -16.69 19.85
C LEU A 6 3.58 -15.42 19.08
N ARG A 7 3.03 -14.27 19.48
CA ARG A 7 3.36 -12.97 18.89
C ARG A 7 4.84 -12.66 19.05
N ASP A 8 5.38 -12.77 20.26
CA ASP A 8 6.78 -12.43 20.55
C ASP A 8 7.75 -13.32 19.74
N GLU A 9 7.45 -14.62 19.62
CA GLU A 9 8.27 -15.56 18.84
C GLU A 9 8.20 -15.26 17.32
N VAL A 10 7.00 -15.06 16.77
CA VAL A 10 6.83 -14.73 15.34
C VAL A 10 7.46 -13.38 15.01
N SER A 11 7.15 -12.33 15.77
CA SER A 11 7.74 -10.99 15.57
C SER A 11 9.26 -11.03 15.68
N GLY A 12 9.82 -11.78 16.65
CA GLY A 12 11.28 -11.94 16.77
C GLY A 12 11.92 -12.60 15.55
N LEU A 13 11.32 -13.66 15.01
CA LEU A 13 11.80 -14.36 13.82
C LEU A 13 11.72 -13.51 12.55
N VAL A 14 10.59 -12.81 12.36
CA VAL A 14 10.39 -11.94 11.21
C VAL A 14 11.34 -10.73 11.29
N ALA A 15 11.52 -10.14 12.47
CA ALA A 15 12.46 -9.05 12.73
C ALA A 15 13.93 -9.45 12.49
N ALA A 16 14.30 -10.69 12.82
CA ALA A 16 15.64 -11.24 12.54
C ALA A 16 15.90 -11.40 11.03
N SER A 17 14.85 -11.47 10.21
CA SER A 17 14.92 -11.64 8.76
C SER A 17 14.44 -10.41 7.98
N ALA A 18 14.48 -9.24 8.61
CA ALA A 18 14.03 -7.98 8.02
C ALA A 18 14.78 -7.62 6.71
N ASP A 19 16.02 -8.07 6.56
CA ASP A 19 16.82 -7.91 5.33
C ASP A 19 16.25 -8.70 4.15
N LYS A 20 15.83 -9.94 4.40
CA LYS A 20 15.16 -10.79 3.42
C LYS A 20 13.79 -10.24 3.06
N LEU A 21 13.06 -9.73 4.06
CA LEU A 21 11.77 -9.11 3.83
C LEU A 21 11.91 -7.84 2.98
N ALA A 22 12.88 -6.98 3.27
CA ALA A 22 13.14 -5.78 2.48
C ALA A 22 13.44 -6.14 1.00
N ALA A 23 14.35 -7.09 0.77
CA ALA A 23 14.67 -7.57 -0.59
C ALA A 23 13.45 -8.16 -1.30
N PHE A 24 12.63 -8.94 -0.58
CA PHE A 24 11.40 -9.51 -1.13
C PHE A 24 10.37 -8.44 -1.51
N GLN A 25 10.24 -7.36 -0.73
CA GLN A 25 9.33 -6.26 -1.03
C GLN A 25 9.76 -5.49 -2.29
N GLU A 26 11.07 -5.32 -2.51
CA GLU A 26 11.62 -4.73 -3.72
C GLU A 26 11.31 -5.59 -4.96
N GLU A 27 11.59 -6.90 -4.88
CA GLU A 27 11.28 -7.86 -5.94
C GLU A 27 9.77 -7.87 -6.25
N LEU A 28 8.94 -7.84 -5.20
CA LEU A 28 7.50 -7.85 -5.33
C LEU A 28 6.98 -6.62 -6.06
N MET A 29 7.50 -5.43 -5.74
CA MET A 29 7.16 -4.19 -6.44
C MET A 29 7.51 -4.29 -7.94
N ASP A 30 8.74 -4.68 -8.28
CA ASP A 30 9.15 -4.75 -9.69
C ASP A 30 8.30 -5.77 -10.47
N ARG A 31 7.95 -6.88 -9.82
CA ARG A 31 7.04 -7.88 -10.39
C ARG A 31 5.63 -7.31 -10.58
N GLU A 32 5.07 -6.62 -9.60
CA GLU A 32 3.71 -6.05 -9.69
C GLU A 32 3.64 -4.95 -10.76
N ILE A 33 4.67 -4.13 -10.90
CA ILE A 33 4.83 -3.17 -12.01
C ILE A 33 4.79 -3.91 -13.35
N ALA A 34 5.57 -4.98 -13.50
CA ALA A 34 5.61 -5.79 -14.72
C ALA A 34 4.28 -6.50 -15.02
N GLU A 35 3.53 -6.88 -13.98
CA GLU A 35 2.19 -7.44 -14.09
C GLU A 35 1.11 -6.40 -14.47
N GLY A 36 1.48 -5.11 -14.54
CA GLY A 36 0.61 -4.03 -14.99
C GLY A 36 -0.01 -3.21 -13.86
N TRP A 37 0.43 -3.36 -12.62
CA TRP A 37 -0.09 -2.61 -11.46
C TRP A 37 0.58 -1.23 -11.26
N ARG A 38 1.00 -0.60 -12.36
CA ARG A 38 1.71 0.70 -12.37
C ARG A 38 0.93 1.82 -11.67
N CYS A 39 -0.40 1.76 -11.64
CA CYS A 39 -1.24 2.74 -10.95
C CYS A 39 -1.00 2.82 -9.43
N PHE A 40 -0.48 1.75 -8.80
CA PHE A 40 -0.06 1.74 -7.40
C PHE A 40 1.36 2.30 -7.19
N TYR A 41 2.10 2.49 -8.27
CA TYR A 41 3.53 2.80 -8.26
C TYR A 41 3.90 4.06 -9.05
N ALA A 42 2.91 4.92 -9.36
CA ALA A 42 3.14 6.02 -10.28
C ALA A 42 4.21 7.01 -9.80
N ARG A 43 4.23 7.25 -8.48
CA ARG A 43 5.26 8.07 -7.86
C ARG A 43 6.63 7.40 -7.92
N GLN A 44 6.71 6.11 -7.59
CA GLN A 44 7.96 5.34 -7.59
C GLN A 44 8.56 5.26 -9.01
N LEU A 45 7.71 5.10 -10.02
CA LEU A 45 8.10 5.12 -11.43
C LEU A 45 8.65 6.49 -11.84
N TRP A 46 7.96 7.58 -11.49
CA TRP A 46 8.47 8.92 -11.76
C TRP A 46 9.81 9.18 -11.06
N LEU A 47 9.94 8.81 -9.77
CA LEU A 47 11.18 8.98 -9.01
C LEU A 47 12.33 8.17 -9.61
N ARG A 48 12.06 6.95 -10.09
CA ARG A 48 13.05 6.11 -10.78
C ARG A 48 13.56 6.76 -12.07
N GLU A 49 12.73 7.52 -12.77
CA GLU A 49 13.09 8.24 -13.99
C GLU A 49 13.80 9.58 -13.70
N ALA A 50 13.35 10.29 -12.67
CA ALA A 50 13.82 11.65 -12.36
C ALA A 50 15.07 11.70 -11.48
N LEU A 51 15.35 10.66 -10.69
CA LEU A 51 16.49 10.63 -9.77
C LEU A 51 17.69 9.91 -10.38
N PRO A 52 18.92 10.42 -10.19
CA PRO A 52 20.13 9.72 -10.63
C PRO A 52 20.40 8.47 -9.78
N GLU A 53 20.97 7.45 -10.39
CA GLU A 53 21.46 6.26 -9.67
C GLU A 53 22.62 6.60 -8.71
N PRO A 54 22.84 5.79 -7.65
CA PRO A 54 21.98 4.69 -7.19
C PRO A 54 20.75 5.22 -6.45
N LEU A 55 19.60 4.59 -6.68
CA LEU A 55 18.33 5.01 -6.08
C LEU A 55 18.22 4.63 -4.59
N VAL A 56 18.89 3.53 -4.17
CA VAL A 56 19.16 3.18 -2.78
C VAL A 56 20.65 2.88 -2.61
N ASN A 57 21.30 3.53 -1.65
CA ASN A 57 22.68 3.23 -1.29
C ASN A 57 22.75 2.29 -0.08
N GLU A 58 23.94 1.82 0.30
CA GLU A 58 24.11 0.86 1.39
C GLU A 58 23.62 1.38 2.75
N ALA A 59 23.81 2.67 3.04
CA ALA A 59 23.28 3.30 4.25
C ALA A 59 21.74 3.34 4.23
N GLY A 60 21.16 3.63 3.07
CA GLY A 60 19.72 3.62 2.85
C GLY A 60 19.10 2.25 3.06
N ARG A 61 19.76 1.22 2.51
CA ARG A 61 19.33 -0.16 2.71
C ARG A 61 19.38 -0.58 4.18
N ARG A 62 20.44 -0.24 4.91
CA ARG A 62 20.55 -0.55 6.35
C ARG A 62 19.44 0.13 7.15
N TYR A 63 19.16 1.39 6.83
CA TYR A 63 18.09 2.14 7.46
C TYR A 63 16.71 1.50 7.20
N MET A 64 16.38 1.18 5.94
CA MET A 64 15.11 0.51 5.59
C MET A 64 14.94 -0.82 6.35
N VAL A 65 16.00 -1.64 6.42
CA VAL A 65 15.97 -2.92 7.15
C VAL A 65 15.68 -2.70 8.64
N GLU A 66 16.30 -1.68 9.24
CA GLU A 66 16.06 -1.34 10.65
C GLU A 66 14.65 -0.78 10.87
N ALA A 67 14.15 0.08 9.98
CA ALA A 67 12.79 0.59 10.03
C ALA A 67 11.76 -0.55 9.96
N TYR A 68 11.93 -1.50 9.03
CA TYR A 68 11.11 -2.71 8.98
C TYR A 68 11.17 -3.49 10.28
N ARG A 69 12.38 -3.72 10.81
CA ARG A 69 12.59 -4.45 12.07
C ARG A 69 11.84 -3.82 13.23
N GLN A 70 11.95 -2.50 13.42
CA GLN A 70 11.28 -1.80 14.52
C GLN A 70 9.75 -1.85 14.36
N ARG A 71 9.23 -1.70 13.14
CA ARG A 71 7.80 -1.84 12.83
C ARG A 71 7.25 -3.24 13.16
N ILE A 72 8.00 -4.29 12.84
CA ILE A 72 7.63 -5.68 13.15
C ILE A 72 7.57 -5.90 14.67
N LEU A 73 8.53 -5.33 15.39
CA LEU A 73 8.64 -5.45 16.86
C LEU A 73 7.67 -4.52 17.60
N GLN A 74 6.97 -3.61 16.91
CA GLN A 74 6.16 -2.54 17.52
C GLN A 74 6.97 -1.71 18.53
N ALA A 75 8.28 -1.62 18.30
CA ALA A 75 9.18 -0.84 19.10
C ALA A 75 9.20 0.61 18.58
N GLU A 76 9.68 1.53 19.42
CA GLU A 76 9.90 2.91 19.00
C GLU A 76 10.80 2.92 17.75
N ALA A 77 10.50 3.83 16.81
CA ALA A 77 11.33 4.01 15.63
C ALA A 77 12.80 4.16 16.06
N PRO A 78 13.76 3.63 15.28
CA PRO A 78 15.16 3.62 15.70
C PRO A 78 15.58 5.05 16.04
N ASP A 79 16.24 5.21 17.20
CA ASP A 79 16.77 6.49 17.67
C ASP A 79 17.49 7.18 16.51
N TYR A 80 17.16 8.46 16.30
CA TYR A 80 17.59 9.21 15.13
C TYR A 80 19.13 9.23 15.05
N VAL A 81 19.71 8.30 14.33
CA VAL A 81 21.13 8.38 13.98
C VAL A 81 21.17 9.30 12.79
N ALA A 82 21.92 10.40 12.89
CA ALA A 82 22.18 11.31 11.78
C ALA A 82 22.45 10.48 10.51
N LEU A 83 21.51 10.53 9.56
CA LEU A 83 21.63 9.78 8.31
C LEU A 83 22.94 10.20 7.64
N PRO A 84 23.76 9.27 7.13
CA PRO A 84 24.99 9.63 6.44
C PRO A 84 24.71 10.59 5.28
N ALA A 85 25.65 11.50 5.03
CA ALA A 85 25.61 12.36 3.86
C ALA A 85 25.43 11.50 2.58
N GLY A 86 24.44 11.84 1.75
CA GLY A 86 24.17 11.16 0.48
C GLY A 86 23.15 10.01 0.52
N TYR A 87 22.39 9.84 1.60
CA TYR A 87 21.22 8.93 1.66
C TYR A 87 20.23 9.18 0.51
N ARG A 88 19.79 8.10 -0.15
CA ARG A 88 18.76 8.08 -1.21
C ARG A 88 17.84 6.90 -0.93
N ASN A 89 16.54 7.15 -0.76
CA ASN A 89 15.54 6.10 -0.59
C ASN A 89 14.30 6.46 -1.42
N TYR A 90 13.94 5.57 -2.35
CA TYR A 90 12.74 5.70 -3.19
C TYR A 90 11.73 4.56 -2.94
N LEU A 91 12.13 3.53 -2.19
CA LEU A 91 11.38 2.28 -2.00
C LEU A 91 10.43 2.34 -0.80
N GLU A 92 10.53 3.37 0.02
CA GLU A 92 9.55 3.66 1.07
C GLU A 92 9.15 5.14 1.00
N THR A 93 8.21 5.48 0.14
CA THR A 93 7.47 6.74 0.28
C THR A 93 6.34 6.54 1.29
N GLY A 94 6.70 6.32 2.55
CA GLY A 94 5.86 6.78 3.64
C GLY A 94 5.90 8.30 3.55
N VAL A 95 4.80 8.91 3.09
CA VAL A 95 4.58 10.37 2.98
C VAL A 95 5.87 11.17 2.78
N LEU A 96 6.39 11.19 1.54
CA LEU A 96 7.24 12.32 1.14
C LEU A 96 6.37 13.57 1.37
N ASP A 97 6.72 14.35 2.38
CA ASP A 97 5.86 15.35 3.02
C ASP A 97 5.80 16.65 2.22
N ILE A 98 5.39 16.56 0.96
CA ILE A 98 5.11 17.71 0.08
C ILE A 98 3.63 18.11 0.09
N GLU A 99 2.76 17.30 0.69
CA GLU A 99 1.32 17.58 0.79
C GLU A 99 0.85 17.95 2.21
N ASN A 100 1.67 17.76 3.25
CA ASN A 100 1.32 18.15 4.63
C ASN A 100 2.36 19.15 5.21
N PRO A 101 2.34 20.43 4.78
CA PRO A 101 3.27 21.46 5.24
C PRO A 101 3.21 21.78 6.75
N MET A 102 2.29 21.15 7.50
CA MET A 102 2.20 21.26 8.96
C MET A 102 2.48 19.95 9.71
N GLY A 103 2.76 18.86 8.99
CA GLY A 103 3.33 17.66 9.59
C GLY A 103 4.73 17.99 10.09
N THR A 104 5.08 17.53 11.28
CA THR A 104 6.49 17.43 11.65
C THR A 104 7.05 16.33 10.75
N GLY A 105 7.51 16.72 9.55
CA GLY A 105 8.01 15.81 8.54
C GLY A 105 9.06 14.89 9.15
N ASP A 106 8.94 13.62 8.83
CA ASP A 106 9.89 12.61 9.29
C ASP A 106 11.31 13.05 8.87
N ALA A 107 12.25 13.14 9.81
CA ALA A 107 13.63 13.59 9.55
C ALA A 107 14.42 12.61 8.64
N LEU A 108 13.80 11.49 8.28
CA LEU A 108 14.32 10.34 7.51
C LEU A 108 14.63 10.64 6.05
N ASP A 109 14.37 11.87 5.68
CA ASP A 109 13.99 12.19 4.34
C ASP A 109 14.74 13.45 3.89
N ALA A 110 15.61 14.05 4.72
CA ALA A 110 16.23 15.34 4.43
C ALA A 110 16.94 15.41 3.06
N VAL A 111 17.72 14.40 2.63
CA VAL A 111 18.40 14.47 1.31
C VAL A 111 17.51 14.04 0.14
N ALA A 112 16.63 13.04 0.34
CA ALA A 112 15.66 12.63 -0.67
C ALA A 112 14.59 13.70 -0.86
N ASN A 113 14.05 14.26 0.23
CA ASN A 113 13.21 15.44 0.28
C ASN A 113 13.94 16.69 -0.16
N ASP A 114 15.21 16.96 0.18
CA ASP A 114 15.90 18.14 -0.37
C ASP A 114 16.12 17.99 -1.88
N THR A 115 16.41 16.79 -2.38
CA THR A 115 16.55 16.53 -3.82
C THR A 115 15.20 16.59 -4.52
N VAL A 116 14.16 15.96 -3.98
CA VAL A 116 12.79 15.99 -4.52
C VAL A 116 12.17 17.36 -4.37
N ASN A 117 12.41 18.09 -3.27
CA ASN A 117 11.99 19.48 -3.06
C ASN A 117 12.81 20.42 -3.93
N SER A 118 14.09 20.19 -4.19
CA SER A 118 14.87 20.99 -5.16
C SER A 118 14.39 20.74 -6.59
N LEU A 119 14.11 19.48 -6.94
CA LEU A 119 13.50 19.11 -8.22
C LEU A 119 12.10 19.70 -8.34
N ALA A 120 11.25 19.54 -7.32
CA ALA A 120 9.89 20.04 -7.28
C ALA A 120 9.86 21.57 -7.26
N ALA A 121 10.67 22.26 -6.45
CA ALA A 121 10.68 23.71 -6.34
C ALA A 121 11.36 24.41 -7.54
N GLY A 122 12.35 23.75 -8.17
CA GLY A 122 13.20 24.35 -9.21
C GLY A 122 12.90 23.93 -10.65
N LEU A 123 12.66 22.65 -10.92
CA LEU A 123 12.64 22.09 -12.29
C LEU A 123 11.34 21.38 -12.67
N GLN A 124 10.55 20.93 -11.70
CA GLN A 124 9.48 19.95 -11.89
C GLN A 124 8.27 20.22 -10.96
N ARG A 125 7.88 21.48 -10.72
CA ARG A 125 6.68 21.84 -9.92
C ARG A 125 5.38 21.15 -10.41
N HIS A 126 5.35 20.77 -11.68
CA HIS A 126 4.27 19.99 -12.30
C HIS A 126 4.29 18.48 -12.02
N MET A 127 5.30 17.93 -11.33
CA MET A 127 5.43 16.49 -11.07
C MET A 127 4.14 15.90 -10.53
N ALA A 128 3.51 16.55 -9.54
CA ALA A 128 2.28 16.05 -8.94
C ALA A 128 1.16 15.87 -9.99
N MET A 129 1.08 16.76 -10.98
CA MET A 129 0.11 16.66 -12.08
C MET A 129 0.44 15.51 -13.02
N GLU A 130 1.71 15.33 -13.36
CA GLU A 130 2.19 14.23 -14.21
C GLU A 130 1.97 12.87 -13.54
N VAL A 131 2.37 12.72 -12.27
CA VAL A 131 2.17 11.51 -11.47
C VAL A 131 0.68 11.20 -11.35
N GLN A 132 -0.15 12.19 -11.07
CA GLN A 132 -1.61 12.02 -11.01
C GLN A 132 -2.20 11.60 -12.36
N ALA A 133 -1.77 12.21 -13.46
CA ALA A 133 -2.23 11.88 -14.79
C ALA A 133 -1.87 10.44 -15.17
N ASN A 134 -0.62 10.04 -14.95
CA ASN A 134 -0.16 8.68 -15.18
C ASN A 134 -0.88 7.67 -14.28
N ALA A 135 -1.06 7.97 -13.00
CA ALA A 135 -1.82 7.14 -12.07
C ALA A 135 -3.27 6.94 -12.55
N THR A 136 -3.94 8.02 -13.00
CA THR A 136 -5.32 7.98 -13.47
C THR A 136 -5.45 7.20 -14.78
N LYS A 137 -4.52 7.40 -15.72
CA LYS A 137 -4.46 6.64 -16.97
C LYS A 137 -4.29 5.15 -16.68
N TRP A 138 -3.28 4.79 -15.89
CA TRP A 138 -3.04 3.39 -15.54
C TRP A 138 -4.14 2.79 -14.67
N LEU A 139 -4.84 3.59 -13.87
CA LEU A 139 -6.02 3.13 -13.12
C LEU A 139 -7.14 2.70 -14.07
N LYS A 140 -7.41 3.48 -15.13
CA LYS A 140 -8.39 3.12 -16.15
C LYS A 140 -7.98 1.85 -16.90
N GLU A 141 -6.72 1.75 -17.33
CA GLU A 141 -6.16 0.55 -17.97
C GLU A 141 -6.31 -0.68 -17.06
N ALA A 142 -5.96 -0.55 -15.77
CA ALA A 142 -6.14 -1.63 -14.80
C ALA A 142 -7.62 -1.97 -14.59
N GLY A 143 -8.50 -0.97 -14.65
CA GLY A 143 -9.96 -1.08 -14.57
C GLY A 143 -10.58 -2.07 -15.55
N GLU A 144 -9.98 -2.28 -16.72
CA GLU A 144 -10.42 -3.27 -17.71
C GLU A 144 -10.33 -4.72 -17.17
N ARG A 145 -9.45 -4.97 -16.20
CA ARG A 145 -9.26 -6.28 -15.56
C ARG A 145 -10.30 -6.58 -14.50
N ALA A 146 -10.97 -5.54 -14.00
CA ALA A 146 -12.07 -5.70 -13.07
C ALA A 146 -13.35 -5.93 -13.87
N THR A 147 -14.01 -7.05 -13.59
CA THR A 147 -15.13 -7.59 -14.37
C THR A 147 -16.32 -7.96 -13.49
N LEU A 148 -16.17 -7.92 -12.16
CA LEU A 148 -17.21 -8.27 -11.20
C LEU A 148 -18.06 -7.06 -10.78
N THR A 149 -17.62 -5.85 -11.13
CA THR A 149 -18.30 -4.58 -10.86
C THR A 149 -18.69 -3.87 -12.17
N PRO A 150 -19.57 -2.85 -12.12
CA PRO A 150 -19.81 -1.97 -13.26
C PRO A 150 -18.53 -1.20 -13.67
N PRO A 151 -18.39 -0.79 -14.95
CA PRO A 151 -17.31 0.09 -15.38
C PRO A 151 -17.24 1.39 -14.58
N PHE A 152 -16.07 2.04 -14.60
CA PHE A 152 -15.91 3.36 -14.02
C PHE A 152 -16.95 4.33 -14.60
N MET A 153 -17.64 5.05 -13.73
CA MET A 153 -18.41 6.21 -14.14
C MET A 153 -17.42 7.34 -14.43
N LEU A 154 -17.48 7.88 -15.65
CA LEU A 154 -16.60 8.96 -16.08
C LEU A 154 -17.41 10.25 -16.21
N SER A 155 -16.82 11.35 -15.74
CA SER A 155 -17.30 12.70 -16.03
C SER A 155 -16.28 13.41 -16.91
N HIS A 156 -16.77 14.25 -17.82
CA HIS A 156 -15.93 15.05 -18.69
C HIS A 156 -15.75 16.45 -18.10
N LEU A 157 -14.50 16.81 -17.84
CA LEU A 157 -14.06 18.16 -17.53
C LEU A 157 -13.73 18.89 -18.84
N GLU A 158 -14.27 20.08 -19.00
CA GLU A 158 -13.83 21.00 -20.04
C GLU A 158 -12.45 21.55 -19.65
N LEU A 159 -11.42 21.07 -20.32
CA LEU A 159 -10.06 21.58 -20.19
C LEU A 159 -9.81 22.62 -21.29
N GLY A 160 -9.31 23.79 -20.89
CA GLY A 160 -8.80 24.77 -21.85
C GLY A 160 -7.55 24.26 -22.57
N PRO A 161 -7.16 24.87 -23.70
CA PRO A 161 -5.96 24.48 -24.41
C PRO A 161 -4.71 24.71 -23.55
N ALA A 162 -3.71 23.83 -23.66
CA ALA A 162 -2.42 23.98 -23.01
C ALA A 162 -1.62 25.12 -23.67
N VAL A 163 -1.88 26.36 -23.24
CA VAL A 163 -1.21 27.57 -23.72
C VAL A 163 -0.27 28.10 -22.66
N ARG A 164 0.99 28.31 -23.04
CA ARG A 164 2.04 28.88 -22.18
C ARG A 164 1.77 30.35 -21.90
N ASP A 165 1.83 30.74 -20.63
CA ASP A 165 2.00 32.15 -20.27
C ASP A 165 3.50 32.51 -20.31
N ALA A 166 3.85 33.42 -21.21
CA ALA A 166 5.23 33.89 -21.37
C ALA A 166 5.67 34.81 -20.22
N SER A 167 4.72 35.34 -19.44
CA SER A 167 5.00 36.21 -18.28
C SER A 167 5.30 35.45 -16.99
N VAL A 168 5.07 34.12 -16.97
CA VAL A 168 5.25 33.26 -15.80
C VAL A 168 6.40 32.27 -16.07
N PRO A 169 7.33 32.06 -15.13
CA PRO A 169 8.37 31.04 -15.29
C PRO A 169 7.76 29.66 -15.57
N PRO A 170 8.39 28.80 -16.40
CA PRO A 170 7.81 27.50 -16.76
C PRO A 170 7.36 26.65 -15.59
N ALA A 171 8.18 26.56 -14.53
CA ALA A 171 7.83 25.81 -13.34
C ALA A 171 6.57 26.34 -12.62
N GLU A 172 6.23 27.63 -12.74
CA GLU A 172 5.14 28.24 -11.97
C GLU A 172 3.81 28.31 -12.75
N ASP A 173 3.82 27.99 -14.04
CA ASP A 173 2.64 28.01 -14.93
C ASP A 173 1.73 26.79 -14.71
N THR A 174 1.05 26.81 -13.56
CA THR A 174 0.12 25.77 -13.11
C THR A 174 -1.01 25.53 -14.12
N ALA A 175 -1.49 26.59 -14.79
CA ALA A 175 -2.59 26.50 -15.75
C ALA A 175 -2.17 25.71 -17.00
N TYR A 176 -1.00 26.00 -17.55
CA TYR A 176 -0.43 25.25 -18.66
C TYR A 176 -0.24 23.77 -18.32
N TRP A 177 0.41 23.47 -17.19
CA TRP A 177 0.68 22.08 -16.80
C TRP A 177 -0.57 21.28 -16.50
N ARG A 178 -1.58 21.92 -15.90
CA ARG A 178 -2.88 21.30 -15.68
C ARG A 178 -3.53 20.97 -17.02
N ALA A 179 -3.55 21.90 -17.96
CA ALA A 179 -4.11 21.65 -19.30
C ALA A 179 -3.31 20.60 -20.09
N LEU A 180 -2.00 20.48 -19.87
CA LEU A 180 -1.16 19.49 -20.53
C LEU A 180 -1.38 18.07 -20.01
N TYR A 181 -1.45 17.89 -18.69
CA TYR A 181 -1.45 16.56 -18.08
C TYR A 181 -2.82 16.08 -17.62
N TRP A 182 -3.75 16.96 -17.23
CA TRP A 182 -5.04 16.47 -16.78
C TRP A 182 -5.78 15.75 -17.90
N ASN A 183 -6.32 14.60 -17.53
CA ASN A 183 -7.24 13.89 -18.38
C ASN A 183 -8.59 14.63 -18.31
N SER A 184 -9.17 14.93 -19.48
CA SER A 184 -10.53 15.50 -19.55
C SER A 184 -11.58 14.55 -18.97
N GLU A 185 -11.25 13.28 -18.76
CA GLU A 185 -12.13 12.31 -18.13
C GLU A 185 -11.68 12.00 -16.70
N VAL A 186 -12.53 12.31 -15.73
CA VAL A 186 -12.33 11.97 -14.31
C VAL A 186 -13.24 10.83 -13.89
N VAL A 187 -12.73 9.95 -13.03
CA VAL A 187 -13.55 8.89 -12.42
C VAL A 187 -14.42 9.52 -11.33
N VAL A 188 -15.72 9.25 -11.38
CA VAL A 188 -16.70 9.73 -10.41
C VAL A 188 -16.79 8.74 -9.25
N ALA A 189 -16.59 9.24 -8.03
CA ALA A 189 -16.78 8.46 -6.82
C ALA A 189 -18.27 8.20 -6.53
N ASP A 190 -18.57 7.01 -6.03
CA ASP A 190 -19.84 6.67 -5.39
C ASP A 190 -19.56 6.27 -3.93
N PRO A 191 -19.47 7.22 -2.99
CA PRO A 191 -19.07 6.93 -1.62
C PRO A 191 -20.00 5.95 -0.91
N GLN A 192 -21.22 5.69 -1.40
CA GLN A 192 -22.13 4.72 -0.80
C GLN A 192 -21.55 3.30 -0.80
N VAL A 193 -20.66 2.98 -1.75
CA VAL A 193 -20.06 1.64 -1.85
C VAL A 193 -19.10 1.31 -0.71
N VAL A 194 -18.48 2.30 -0.06
CA VAL A 194 -17.56 2.10 1.07
C VAL A 194 -18.25 2.18 2.43
N LEU A 195 -19.48 2.71 2.47
CA LEU A 195 -20.30 2.76 3.68
C LEU A 195 -20.95 1.40 3.99
N ASN A 196 -21.32 0.66 2.95
CA ASN A 196 -21.97 -0.66 3.02
C ASN A 196 -20.97 -1.80 2.70
N PRO A 197 -20.92 -2.88 3.50
CA PRO A 197 -20.03 -4.02 3.24
C PRO A 197 -20.42 -4.91 2.05
N ASP A 198 -21.59 -4.73 1.40
CA ASP A 198 -22.11 -5.66 0.39
C ASP A 198 -21.16 -5.90 -0.79
N TRP A 199 -20.58 -4.83 -1.35
CA TRP A 199 -19.60 -4.96 -2.43
C TRP A 199 -18.36 -5.72 -1.96
N THR A 200 -17.84 -5.38 -0.79
CA THR A 200 -16.70 -6.05 -0.16
C THR A 200 -16.95 -7.55 0.02
N LEU A 201 -18.11 -7.92 0.57
CA LEU A 201 -18.46 -9.33 0.83
C LEU A 201 -18.58 -10.13 -0.47
N ARG A 202 -19.25 -9.57 -1.48
CA ARG A 202 -19.40 -10.21 -2.80
C ARG A 202 -18.07 -10.37 -3.51
N LEU A 203 -17.25 -9.32 -3.52
CA LEU A 203 -15.95 -9.32 -4.19
C LEU A 203 -14.97 -10.28 -3.50
N MET A 204 -14.89 -10.28 -2.17
CA MET A 204 -14.05 -11.23 -1.44
C MET A 204 -14.46 -12.68 -1.71
N ALA A 205 -15.76 -12.99 -1.71
CA ALA A 205 -16.25 -14.33 -2.01
C ALA A 205 -15.87 -14.80 -3.43
N ALA A 206 -15.78 -13.87 -4.40
CA ALA A 206 -15.43 -14.19 -5.78
C ALA A 206 -13.92 -14.21 -6.04
N LEU A 207 -13.17 -13.25 -5.48
CA LEU A 207 -11.73 -13.06 -5.74
C LEU A 207 -10.83 -13.87 -4.81
N ALA A 208 -11.32 -14.19 -3.61
CA ALA A 208 -10.57 -14.89 -2.58
C ALA A 208 -11.43 -15.95 -1.87
N PRO A 209 -11.87 -17.02 -2.58
CA PRO A 209 -12.55 -18.15 -1.95
C PRO A 209 -11.66 -18.87 -0.92
N ASP A 210 -10.34 -18.68 -0.99
CA ASP A 210 -9.35 -19.11 0.00
C ASP A 210 -9.40 -18.30 1.31
N PHE A 211 -10.09 -17.15 1.33
CA PHE A 211 -10.40 -16.37 2.51
C PHE A 211 -11.93 -16.21 2.67
N PRO A 212 -12.65 -17.26 3.11
CA PRO A 212 -14.08 -17.15 3.34
C PRO A 212 -14.41 -16.14 4.45
N TYR A 213 -15.54 -15.44 4.31
CA TYR A 213 -16.05 -14.53 5.33
C TYR A 213 -16.32 -15.28 6.64
N ASN A 214 -15.77 -14.76 7.73
CA ASN A 214 -15.95 -15.34 9.06
C ASN A 214 -16.81 -14.42 9.94
N ALA A 215 -18.10 -14.71 9.97
CA ALA A 215 -19.07 -13.94 10.75
C ALA A 215 -18.78 -13.94 12.26
N ALA A 216 -18.20 -15.03 12.79
CA ALA A 216 -17.92 -15.14 14.22
C ALA A 216 -16.75 -14.24 14.64
N LEU A 217 -15.76 -14.04 13.77
CA LEU A 217 -14.64 -13.12 13.98
C LEU A 217 -15.01 -11.66 13.69
N SER A 218 -16.01 -11.44 12.83
CA SER A 218 -16.37 -10.12 12.32
C SER A 218 -17.27 -9.32 13.26
N THR A 219 -17.31 -8.01 13.03
CA THR A 219 -18.21 -7.05 13.68
C THR A 219 -18.72 -6.04 12.65
N ALA A 220 -19.66 -5.17 13.05
CA ALA A 220 -20.13 -4.08 12.18
C ALA A 220 -19.01 -3.11 11.74
N LYS A 221 -17.89 -3.06 12.48
CA LYS A 221 -16.73 -2.22 12.18
C LYS A 221 -15.56 -2.99 11.56
N ARG A 222 -15.58 -4.33 11.57
CA ARG A 222 -14.45 -5.16 11.11
C ARG A 222 -14.96 -6.38 10.36
N LEU A 223 -14.69 -6.43 9.07
CA LEU A 223 -14.93 -7.62 8.26
C LEU A 223 -13.67 -8.48 8.27
N VAL A 224 -13.80 -9.74 8.67
CA VAL A 224 -12.69 -10.68 8.76
C VAL A 224 -12.96 -11.87 7.84
N PHE A 225 -12.00 -12.14 6.98
CA PHE A 225 -12.01 -13.22 6.00
C PHE A 225 -10.83 -14.14 6.34
N ALA A 226 -11.09 -15.36 6.79
CA ALA A 226 -10.06 -16.19 7.40
C ALA A 226 -9.83 -17.45 6.57
N ALA A 227 -8.58 -17.72 6.21
CA ALA A 227 -8.24 -18.93 5.50
C ALA A 227 -8.60 -20.17 6.35
N PRO A 228 -9.15 -21.23 5.75
CA PRO A 228 -9.38 -22.47 6.45
C PRO A 228 -8.02 -23.04 6.90
N GLY A 229 -7.94 -23.49 8.14
CA GLY A 229 -6.69 -23.99 8.68
C GLY A 229 -6.91 -24.92 9.86
N ASP A 230 -6.20 -26.05 9.81
CA ASP A 230 -6.11 -27.05 10.88
C ASP A 230 -4.83 -26.85 11.72
N THR A 231 -4.08 -25.78 11.43
CA THR A 231 -2.83 -25.39 12.07
C THR A 231 -3.05 -24.47 13.26
N ALA A 232 -2.03 -24.32 14.11
CA ALA A 232 -2.08 -23.44 15.29
C ALA A 232 -2.33 -21.97 14.92
N LEU A 233 -1.88 -21.54 13.74
CA LEU A 233 -2.07 -20.21 13.18
C LEU A 233 -2.72 -20.30 11.79
N ARG A 234 -3.45 -19.25 11.40
CA ARG A 234 -4.02 -19.09 10.07
C ARG A 234 -3.93 -17.65 9.58
N TRP A 235 -3.85 -17.47 8.27
CA TRP A 235 -3.95 -16.18 7.62
C TRP A 235 -5.38 -15.67 7.62
N ALA A 236 -5.56 -14.36 7.77
CA ALA A 236 -6.83 -13.68 7.61
C ALA A 236 -6.64 -12.32 6.92
N VAL A 237 -7.64 -11.88 6.17
CA VAL A 237 -7.73 -10.53 5.63
C VAL A 237 -8.75 -9.77 6.45
N MET A 238 -8.39 -8.56 6.88
CA MET A 238 -9.28 -7.67 7.63
C MET A 238 -9.51 -6.37 6.88
N ILE A 239 -10.76 -5.95 6.82
CA ILE A 239 -11.19 -4.65 6.31
C ILE A 239 -11.96 -3.95 7.44
N GLU A 240 -11.47 -2.80 7.90
CA GLU A 240 -11.99 -2.15 9.11
C GLU A 240 -12.44 -0.70 8.89
N LYS A 241 -13.41 -0.29 9.72
CA LYS A 241 -13.75 1.12 9.92
C LYS A 241 -12.87 1.67 11.05
N PRO A 242 -12.04 2.68 10.79
CA PRO A 242 -11.33 3.41 11.83
C PRO A 242 -12.28 3.97 12.88
N ASP A 243 -11.74 4.28 14.05
CA ASP A 243 -12.53 4.88 15.11
C ASP A 243 -13.15 6.20 14.67
N GLY A 244 -14.48 6.28 14.79
CA GLY A 244 -15.28 7.44 14.38
C GLY A 244 -15.58 7.52 12.87
N ALA A 245 -15.01 6.64 12.04
CA ALA A 245 -15.18 6.70 10.60
C ALA A 245 -16.43 5.93 10.13
N PRO A 246 -17.21 6.47 9.17
CA PRO A 246 -18.39 5.82 8.64
C PRO A 246 -18.07 4.75 7.58
N ASP A 247 -16.88 4.78 6.99
CA ASP A 247 -16.44 4.01 5.83
C ASP A 247 -15.43 2.90 6.19
N PHE A 248 -15.48 1.82 5.40
CA PHE A 248 -14.44 0.78 5.44
C PHE A 248 -13.19 1.25 4.71
N ARG A 249 -12.03 1.18 5.36
CA ARG A 249 -10.76 1.56 4.75
C ARG A 249 -10.18 0.46 3.87
N TYR A 250 -9.69 0.91 2.73
CA TYR A 250 -8.81 0.17 1.85
C TYR A 250 -7.46 0.88 1.81
N PRO A 251 -6.33 0.16 1.77
CA PRO A 251 -6.23 -1.27 1.51
C PRO A 251 -6.62 -2.15 2.69
N PRO A 252 -7.01 -3.42 2.46
CA PRO A 252 -7.14 -4.40 3.53
C PRO A 252 -5.84 -4.55 4.34
N SER A 253 -5.92 -5.27 5.46
CA SER A 253 -4.75 -5.75 6.20
C SER A 253 -4.64 -7.27 6.11
N LEU A 254 -3.44 -7.79 5.92
CA LEU A 254 -3.16 -9.22 6.08
C LEU A 254 -2.75 -9.48 7.54
N LEU A 255 -3.43 -10.44 8.15
CA LEU A 255 -3.27 -10.80 9.56
C LEU A 255 -2.85 -12.25 9.69
N LEU A 256 -2.07 -12.54 10.72
CA LEU A 256 -1.88 -13.87 11.27
C LEU A 256 -2.63 -13.96 12.60
N VAL A 257 -3.51 -14.94 12.74
CA VAL A 257 -4.36 -15.13 13.92
C VAL A 257 -4.33 -16.58 14.40
N PRO A 258 -4.63 -16.87 15.68
CA PRO A 258 -4.77 -18.23 16.17
C PRO A 258 -5.86 -19.00 15.41
N GLY A 259 -5.55 -20.23 14.98
CA GLY A 259 -6.51 -21.12 14.33
C GLY A 259 -7.70 -21.47 15.24
N SER A 260 -7.46 -21.53 16.56
CA SER A 260 -8.48 -21.78 17.58
C SER A 260 -9.40 -20.59 17.86
N GLN A 261 -9.16 -19.41 17.26
CA GLN A 261 -10.00 -18.24 17.52
C GLN A 261 -11.38 -18.41 16.86
N THR A 262 -12.43 -18.40 17.67
CA THR A 262 -13.82 -18.64 17.26
C THR A 262 -14.76 -17.50 17.65
N LYS A 263 -14.23 -16.45 18.29
CA LYS A 263 -14.99 -15.28 18.74
C LYS A 263 -14.52 -14.02 18.01
N LYS A 264 -15.28 -12.93 18.19
CA LYS A 264 -14.97 -11.60 17.63
C LYS A 264 -13.49 -11.26 17.83
N LEU A 265 -12.82 -10.96 16.73
CA LEU A 265 -11.38 -10.72 16.71
C LEU A 265 -11.04 -9.39 17.39
N LYS A 266 -10.19 -9.45 18.41
CA LYS A 266 -9.62 -8.29 19.11
C LYS A 266 -8.18 -8.08 18.67
N ASP A 267 -7.64 -6.89 18.90
CA ASP A 267 -6.23 -6.58 18.58
C ASP A 267 -5.26 -7.42 19.41
N SER A 268 -5.67 -7.83 20.62
CA SER A 268 -4.94 -8.80 21.45
C SER A 268 -4.81 -10.18 20.82
N ASP A 269 -5.67 -10.51 19.85
CA ASP A 269 -5.70 -11.83 19.20
C ASP A 269 -4.85 -11.86 17.93
N ILE A 270 -4.37 -10.71 17.45
CA ILE A 270 -3.57 -10.60 16.23
C ILE A 270 -2.11 -10.94 16.57
N VAL A 271 -1.57 -12.00 15.98
CA VAL A 271 -0.19 -12.43 16.18
C VAL A 271 0.76 -11.60 15.33
N PHE A 272 0.35 -11.29 14.09
CA PHE A 272 1.09 -10.44 13.17
C PHE A 272 0.11 -9.68 12.29
N LYS A 273 0.42 -8.43 11.96
CA LYS A 273 -0.34 -7.57 11.05
C LYS A 273 0.63 -6.99 10.03
N ASP A 274 0.48 -7.41 8.79
CA ASP A 274 1.09 -6.74 7.65
C ASP A 274 0.13 -5.64 7.18
N VAL A 275 0.59 -4.40 7.22
CA VAL A 275 -0.13 -3.28 6.61
C VAL A 275 0.63 -2.91 5.35
N PRO A 276 0.05 -3.09 4.15
CA PRO A 276 0.71 -2.66 2.93
C PRO A 276 1.01 -1.16 2.99
N LEU A 277 2.22 -0.80 2.58
CA LEU A 277 2.70 0.58 2.55
C LEU A 277 2.21 1.34 1.32
N THR A 278 1.71 0.62 0.33
CA THR A 278 1.31 1.16 -0.96
C THR A 278 -0.18 1.40 -0.98
N TRP A 279 -0.59 2.62 -1.31
CA TRP A 279 -1.97 3.02 -1.54
C TRP A 279 -2.18 3.26 -3.03
N LEU A 280 -3.42 3.19 -3.51
CA LEU A 280 -3.73 3.82 -4.80
C LEU A 280 -3.37 5.30 -4.69
N TYR A 281 -2.56 5.80 -5.62
CA TYR A 281 -2.21 7.22 -5.68
C TYR A 281 -3.46 8.11 -5.85
N ALA A 282 -4.52 7.58 -6.47
CA ALA A 282 -5.84 8.18 -6.54
C ALA A 282 -6.89 7.16 -6.05
N ILE A 283 -7.19 7.16 -4.75
CA ILE A 283 -8.31 6.37 -4.23
C ILE A 283 -9.59 7.02 -4.72
N VAL A 284 -10.37 6.27 -5.51
CA VAL A 284 -11.75 6.64 -5.82
C VAL A 284 -12.65 5.70 -5.05
N TYR A 285 -13.59 6.27 -4.29
CA TYR A 285 -14.55 5.48 -3.53
C TYR A 285 -15.66 5.01 -4.47
N ASP A 286 -15.38 3.97 -5.26
CA ASP A 286 -16.35 3.32 -6.15
C ASP A 286 -16.13 1.79 -6.19
N ALA A 287 -17.12 1.03 -6.66
CA ALA A 287 -17.07 -0.43 -6.62
C ALA A 287 -15.93 -1.02 -7.47
N ARG A 288 -15.64 -0.41 -8.63
CA ARG A 288 -14.56 -0.82 -9.54
C ARG A 288 -13.20 -0.58 -8.88
N SER A 289 -13.02 0.54 -8.19
CA SER A 289 -11.81 0.81 -7.40
C SER A 289 -11.63 -0.18 -6.24
N ILE A 290 -12.70 -0.58 -5.55
CA ILE A 290 -12.62 -1.66 -4.54
C ILE A 290 -12.15 -2.97 -5.18
N GLU A 291 -12.75 -3.36 -6.31
CA GLU A 291 -12.35 -4.60 -7.01
C GLU A 291 -10.88 -4.58 -7.41
N LEU A 292 -10.37 -3.47 -7.93
CA LEU A 292 -8.95 -3.33 -8.29
C LEU A 292 -8.03 -3.44 -7.09
N GLN A 293 -8.37 -2.76 -5.99
CA GLN A 293 -7.60 -2.88 -4.75
C GLN A 293 -7.58 -4.33 -4.26
N LEU A 294 -8.73 -5.00 -4.22
CA LEU A 294 -8.78 -6.40 -3.82
C LEU A 294 -7.95 -7.29 -4.75
N ARG A 295 -8.07 -7.15 -6.07
CA ARG A 295 -7.27 -7.92 -7.04
C ARG A 295 -5.76 -7.75 -6.84
N TYR A 296 -5.33 -6.52 -6.59
CA TYR A 296 -3.93 -6.21 -6.31
C TYR A 296 -3.47 -6.80 -4.97
N PHE A 297 -4.15 -6.46 -3.87
CA PHE A 297 -3.71 -6.83 -2.53
C PHE A 297 -3.86 -8.31 -2.22
N LEU A 298 -4.89 -8.99 -2.72
CA LEU A 298 -5.09 -10.42 -2.44
C LEU A 298 -3.95 -11.26 -3.03
N GLU A 299 -3.51 -10.95 -4.24
CA GLU A 299 -2.38 -11.64 -4.86
C GLU A 299 -1.06 -11.33 -4.13
N ARG A 300 -0.85 -10.05 -3.78
CA ARG A 300 0.26 -9.65 -2.90
C ARG A 300 0.28 -10.44 -1.60
N TYR A 301 -0.87 -10.59 -0.94
CA TYR A 301 -1.00 -11.30 0.32
C TYR A 301 -0.73 -12.78 0.19
N ARG A 302 -1.13 -13.43 -0.90
CA ARG A 302 -0.77 -14.84 -1.14
C ARG A 302 0.75 -15.01 -1.25
N ARG A 303 1.44 -14.09 -1.92
CA ARG A 303 2.90 -14.08 -2.04
C ARG A 303 3.58 -13.84 -0.69
N LEU A 304 3.12 -12.86 0.07
CA LEU A 304 3.61 -12.58 1.42
C LEU A 304 3.37 -13.75 2.38
N ALA A 305 2.18 -14.34 2.36
CA ALA A 305 1.84 -15.51 3.17
C ALA A 305 2.77 -16.70 2.86
N ASN A 306 3.13 -16.91 1.58
CA ASN A 306 4.09 -17.93 1.18
C ASN A 306 5.51 -17.61 1.63
N PHE A 307 5.95 -16.36 1.49
CA PHE A 307 7.24 -15.91 2.01
C PHE A 307 7.36 -16.16 3.52
N TYR A 308 6.36 -15.73 4.30
CA TYR A 308 6.35 -15.93 5.75
C TYR A 308 6.22 -17.41 6.14
N ALA A 309 5.47 -18.22 5.40
CA ALA A 309 5.39 -19.66 5.66
C ALA A 309 6.74 -20.36 5.46
N LEU A 310 7.48 -20.00 4.41
CA LEU A 310 8.84 -20.50 4.19
C LEU A 310 9.81 -20.04 5.28
N LEU A 311 9.68 -18.78 5.70
CA LEU A 311 10.51 -18.23 6.77
C LEU A 311 10.31 -18.98 8.10
N LEU A 312 9.07 -19.39 8.39
CA LEU A 312 8.69 -20.07 9.62
C LEU A 312 8.76 -21.60 9.53
N ALA A 313 9.09 -22.17 8.36
CA ALA A 313 9.01 -23.61 8.11
C ALA A 313 9.90 -24.46 9.05
N ASP A 314 11.08 -23.95 9.39
CA ASP A 314 12.05 -24.64 10.26
C ASP A 314 11.83 -24.36 11.76
N THR A 315 10.71 -23.73 12.11
CA THR A 315 10.39 -23.33 13.49
C THR A 315 9.35 -24.28 14.10
N LYS A 316 9.15 -24.18 15.42
CA LYS A 316 8.10 -24.94 16.12
C LYS A 316 6.69 -24.41 15.83
N ILE A 317 6.55 -23.42 14.96
CA ILE A 317 5.29 -22.76 14.60
C ILE A 317 4.92 -23.17 13.17
N PRO A 318 4.28 -24.32 12.97
CA PRO A 318 3.88 -24.76 11.63
C PRO A 318 2.83 -23.79 11.07
N LEU A 319 3.20 -23.10 9.99
CA LEU A 319 2.32 -22.21 9.24
C LEU A 319 2.18 -22.69 7.80
N ARG A 320 0.95 -22.73 7.29
CA ARG A 320 0.69 -23.08 5.90
C ARG A 320 0.72 -21.82 5.04
N GLY A 321 1.44 -21.87 3.92
CA GLY A 321 1.32 -20.89 2.85
C GLY A 321 -0.06 -20.93 2.19
N LEU A 322 -0.33 -19.96 1.31
CA LEU A 322 -1.55 -19.89 0.52
C LEU A 322 -1.27 -20.36 -0.91
N ARG A 323 -2.16 -21.19 -1.47
CA ARG A 323 -2.00 -21.61 -2.86
C ARG A 323 -2.16 -20.38 -3.76
N GLY A 324 -1.16 -20.12 -4.60
CA GLY A 324 -1.30 -19.16 -5.70
C GLY A 324 -2.29 -19.71 -6.72
N SER A 325 -3.12 -18.84 -7.28
CA SER A 325 -3.95 -19.12 -8.46
C SER A 325 -3.14 -18.89 -9.73
#